data_AF-A0A938N2W6-F1
#
_entry.id   AF-A0A938N2W6-F1
#
_cell.length_a   1.000
_cell.length_b   1.000
_cell.length_c   1.000
_cell.angle_alpha   90.00
_cell.angle_beta   90.00
_cell.angle_gamma   90.00
#
_symmetry.space_group_name_H-M   'P 1'
#
loop_
_entity.id
_entity.type
_entity.pdbx_description
1 polymer ?
#
loop_
_entity_poly.entity_id
_entity_poly.type
_entity_poly.pdbx_seq_one_letter_code
_entity_poly.pdbx_strand_id
1 'polypeptide(L)' 'MLRLLADENFNGDIVRGLLLRQPDIDIVRVQDVELAGAGDPDILAWAAENDRVVLTHDRATMPSHAHERVTPGK' A
#
# COMPACT_ATOMS: atom_id res chain seq x y z
N MET A 1 -10.96 11.50 3.90
CA MET A 1 -9.55 11.76 3.53
C MET A 1 -8.99 10.45 2.97
N LEU A 2 -8.22 10.49 1.88
CA LEU A 2 -7.65 9.26 1.33
C LEU A 2 -6.54 8.75 2.26
N ARG A 3 -6.58 7.48 2.66
CA ARG A 3 -5.56 6.84 3.48
C ARG A 3 -4.69 5.96 2.59
N LEU A 4 -3.37 6.11 2.71
CA LEU A 4 -2.42 5.50 1.79
C LEU A 4 -1.49 4.55 2.54
N LEU A 5 -1.11 3.44 1.89
CA LEU A 5 -0.07 2.53 2.32
C LEU A 5 0.98 2.45 1.20
N ALA A 6 2.19 2.92 1.44
CA ALA A 6 3.31 2.80 0.51
C ALA A 6 4.01 1.44 0.69
N ASP A 7 3.98 0.64 -0.37
CA ASP A 7 4.71 -0.62 -0.50
C ASP A 7 6.24 -0.39 -0.50
N GLU A 8 7.00 -1.45 -0.23
CA GLU A 8 8.46 -1.42 -0.12
C GLU A 8 9.15 -1.02 -1.43
N ASN A 9 8.58 -1.42 -2.56
CA ASN A 9 9.10 -1.07 -3.88
C ASN A 9 8.70 0.35 -4.33
N PHE A 10 7.88 1.06 -3.56
CA PHE A 10 7.41 2.39 -3.93
C PHE A 10 8.51 3.44 -3.69
N ASN A 11 8.63 4.42 -4.59
CA ASN A 11 9.72 5.38 -4.51
C ASN A 11 9.60 6.29 -3.27
N GLY A 12 10.55 6.18 -2.35
CA GLY A 12 10.61 6.99 -1.13
C GLY A 12 10.73 8.50 -1.37
N ASP A 13 11.30 8.95 -2.49
CA ASP A 13 11.34 10.37 -2.85
C ASP A 13 9.95 10.94 -3.15
N ILE A 14 9.03 10.11 -3.67
CA ILE A 14 7.62 10.50 -3.85
C ILE A 14 6.95 10.67 -2.50
N VAL A 15 7.12 9.71 -1.58
CA VAL A 15 6.58 9.78 -0.21
C VAL A 15 7.11 11.04 0.50
N ARG A 16 8.43 11.27 0.42
CA ARG A 16 9.08 12.46 0.98
C ARG A 16 8.51 13.74 0.36
N GLY A 17 8.37 13.79 -0.96
CA GLY A 17 7.81 14.94 -1.66
C GLY A 17 6.36 15.24 -1.28
N LEU A 18 5.54 14.20 -1.08
CA LEU A 18 4.17 14.34 -0.61
C LEU A 18 4.12 14.93 0.81
N LEU A 19 4.89 14.37 1.75
CA LEU A 19 4.95 14.86 3.13
C LEU A 19 5.47 16.30 3.23
N LEU A 20 6.42 16.70 2.37
CA LEU A 20 6.92 18.07 2.33
C LEU A 20 5.86 19.07 1.83
N ARG A 21 4.97 18.65 0.92
CA ARG A 21 3.95 19.52 0.31
C ARG A 21 2.62 19.50 1.07
N GLN A 22 2.29 18.37 1.69
CA GLN A 22 1.08 18.16 2.45
C GLN A 22 1.44 17.33 3.71
N PRO A 23 1.89 18.00 4.80
CA PRO A 23 2.31 17.31 6.02
C PRO A 23 1.21 16.47 6.68
N ASP A 24 -0.06 16.85 6.47
CA ASP A 24 -1.22 16.17 7.05
C ASP A 24 -1.77 15.03 6.17
N ILE A 25 -1.07 14.64 5.10
CA ILE A 25 -1.48 13.49 4.28
C ILE A 25 -1.37 12.19 5.09
N ASP A 26 -2.44 11.39 5.10
CA ASP A 26 -2.43 10.09 5.78
C ASP A 26 -1.76 9.05 4.88
N ILE A 27 -0.43 8.95 5.01
CA ILE A 27 0.40 7.95 4.36
C ILE A 27 1.28 7.25 5.38
N VAL A 28 1.27 5.92 5.35
CA VAL A 28 2.21 5.07 6.11
C VAL A 28 2.97 4.18 5.15
N ARG A 29 4.17 3.75 5.50
CA ARG A 29 4.93 2.77 4.71
C ARG A 29 4.76 1.39 5.33
N VAL A 30 4.85 0.33 4.54
CA VAL A 30 4.85 -1.06 5.04
C VAL A 30 5.90 -1.29 6.14
N GLN A 31 7.05 -0.59 6.04
CA GLN A 31 8.13 -0.60 7.04
C GLN A 31 7.72 -0.02 8.40
N ASP A 32 6.77 0.92 8.42
CA ASP A 32 6.30 1.61 9.64
C ASP A 32 5.16 0.85 10.33
N VAL A 33 4.62 -0.21 9.70
CA VAL A 33 3.43 -0.96 10.17
C VAL A 33 3.69 -2.47 10.29
N GLU A 34 4.95 -2.86 10.54
CA GLU A 34 5.36 -4.26 10.74
C GLU A 34 5.11 -5.19 9.53
N LEU A 35 4.99 -4.64 8.33
CA LEU A 35 4.84 -5.38 7.06
C LEU A 35 6.13 -5.40 6.23
N ALA A 36 7.27 -5.09 6.84
CA ALA A 36 8.55 -5.13 6.14
C ALA A 36 8.85 -6.55 5.64
N GLY A 37 9.10 -6.70 4.33
CA GLY A 37 9.29 -7.99 3.66
C GLY A 37 8.05 -8.89 3.59
N ALA A 38 6.85 -8.39 3.95
CA ALA A 38 5.61 -9.14 3.79
C ALA A 38 5.27 -9.33 2.31
N GLY A 39 4.54 -10.40 1.97
CA GLY A 39 4.10 -10.64 0.60
C GLY A 39 2.88 -9.80 0.20
N ASP A 40 2.65 -9.65 -1.10
CA ASP A 40 1.50 -8.92 -1.65
C ASP A 40 0.15 -9.29 -1.01
N PRO A 41 -0.19 -10.57 -0.76
CA PRO A 41 -1.47 -10.91 -0.13
C PRO A 41 -1.63 -10.34 1.28
N ASP A 42 -0.55 -10.33 2.07
CA ASP A 42 -0.56 -9.82 3.45
C ASP A 42 -0.65 -8.28 3.45
N ILE A 43 0.08 -7.62 2.55
CA ILE A 43 0.01 -6.16 2.35
C ILE A 43 -1.42 -5.74 1.97
N LEU A 44 -2.02 -6.42 1.00
CA LEU A 44 -3.39 -6.15 0.55
C LEU A 44 -4.43 -6.47 1.63
N ALA A 45 -4.20 -7.51 2.45
CA ALA A 45 -5.06 -7.85 3.56
C ALA A 45 -5.09 -6.76 4.62
N TRP A 46 -3.91 -6.35 5.08
CA TRP A 46 -3.76 -5.29 6.06
C TRP A 46 -4.31 -3.96 5.54
N ALA A 47 -4.04 -3.61 4.27
CA ALA A 47 -4.55 -2.39 3.68
C ALA A 47 -6.09 -2.35 3.65
N ALA A 48 -6.72 -3.47 3.30
CA ALA A 48 -8.17 -3.58 3.30
C ALA A 48 -8.78 -3.50 4.71
N GLU A 49 -8.16 -4.14 5.70
CA GLU A 49 -8.59 -4.06 7.11
C GLU A 49 -8.50 -2.64 7.69
N ASN A 50 -7.53 -1.86 7.20
CA ASN A 50 -7.27 -0.49 7.66
C ASN A 50 -7.89 0.60 6.76
N ASP A 51 -8.67 0.21 5.74
CA ASP A 51 -9.29 1.10 4.75
C ASP A 51 -8.27 2.05 4.09
N ARG A 52 -7.19 1.45 3.57
CA ARG A 52 -6.06 2.13 2.91
C ARG A 52 -5.92 1.70 1.45
N VAL A 53 -5.54 2.65 0.61
CA VAL A 53 -5.16 2.40 -0.79
C VAL A 53 -3.66 2.13 -0.85
N VAL A 54 -3.28 1.01 -1.49
CA VAL A 54 -1.88 0.62 -1.68
C VAL A 54 -1.25 1.39 -2.82
N LEU A 55 -0.08 1.96 -2.58
CA LEU A 55 0.81 2.55 -3.58
C LEU A 55 1.97 1.57 -3.80
N THR A 56 2.10 1.05 -5.02
CA THR A 56 3.16 0.08 -5.37
C THR A 56 3.70 0.37 -6.78
N HIS A 57 4.96 0.00 -7.01
CA HIS A 57 5.53 -0.14 -8.35
C HIS A 57 5.52 -1.58 -8.86
N ASP A 58 5.02 -2.54 -8.08
CA ASP A 58 4.84 -3.91 -8.54
C ASP A 58 3.72 -3.96 -9.57
N ARG A 59 4.09 -4.20 -10.81
CA ARG A 59 3.14 -4.42 -11.91
C ARG A 59 3.00 -5.89 -12.27
N ALA A 60 3.86 -6.75 -11.72
CA ALA A 60 3.95 -8.16 -12.05
C ALA A 60 2.97 -8.99 -11.23
N THR A 61 2.85 -8.75 -9.92
CA THR A 61 2.09 -9.60 -8.99
C THR A 61 0.94 -8.88 -8.30
N MET A 62 1.13 -7.61 -7.88
CA MET A 62 0.12 -6.89 -7.10
C MET A 62 -1.26 -6.79 -7.77
N PRO A 63 -1.39 -6.50 -9.09
CA PRO A 63 -2.70 -6.45 -9.73
C PRO A 63 -3.46 -7.78 -9.66
N SER A 64 -2.77 -8.92 -9.80
CA SER A 64 -3.39 -10.25 -9.74
C SER A 64 -3.95 -10.51 -8.34
N HIS A 65 -3.14 -10.30 -7.30
CA HIS A 65 -3.58 -10.49 -5.91
C HIS A 65 -4.70 -9.53 -5.50
N ALA A 66 -4.66 -8.27 -5.98
CA ALA A 66 -5.73 -7.32 -5.76
C ALA A 66 -7.04 -7.79 -6.41
N HIS A 67 -6.97 -8.30 -7.65
CA HIS A 67 -8.13 -8.85 -8.36
C HIS A 67 -8.71 -10.08 -7.67
N GLU A 68 -7.86 -11.01 -7.23
CA GLU A 68 -8.26 -12.20 -6.46
C GLU A 68 -9.06 -11.82 -5.21
N ARG A 69 -8.66 -10.74 -4.52
CA ARG A 69 -9.32 -10.27 -3.29
C ARG A 69 -10.70 -9.65 -3.52
N VAL A 70 -10.89 -8.92 -4.62
CA VAL A 70 -12.17 -8.22 -4.91
C VAL A 70 -13.17 -9.10 -5.66
N THR A 71 -12.70 -10.17 -6.29
CA THR A 71 -13.59 -11.12 -6.97
C THR A 71 -14.38 -11.87 -5.89
N PRO A 72 -15.72 -11.76 -5.86
CA PRO A 72 -16.52 -12.56 -4.95
C PRO A 72 -16.21 -14.03 -5.19
N GLY A 73 -15.84 -14.75 -4.13
CA GLY A 73 -15.64 -16.19 -4.20
C GLY A 73 -16.87 -16.88 -4.80
N LYS A 74 -16.61 -17.91 -5.61
CA LYS A 74 -17.63 -18.85 -6.08
C LYS A 74 -18.33 -19.54 -4.92
#